data_AF-A0A3L7T4A7-F1
#
_entry.id   AF-A0A3L7T4A7-F1
#
_cell.length_a   1.000
_cell.length_b   1.000
_cell.length_c   1.000
_cell.angle_alpha   90.00
_cell.angle_beta   90.00
_cell.angle_gamma   90.00
#
_symmetry.space_group_name_H-M   'P 1'
#
loop_
_entity.id
_entity.type
_entity.pdbx_description
1 polymer ?
#
loop_
_entity_poly.entity_id
_entity_poly.type
_entity_poly.pdbx_seq_one_letter_code
_entity_poly.pdbx_strand_id
1 'polypeptide(L)'
;MDTRYTKLADLLVRHSTKLQKDEHVLIEAFDIPVEMTVALIRAVRAVGAHAHVAERSARILSELYRNEEKGLTTWADNDLHRMKQMQAYIGLRGGHNVSEQSIVPGEQMKRAARLYSKPVHFEQRVNHTKWCVLRWPSASMAQLAGKPTEEFEDFYFKVCCVDYAKMDAACAPLADRMRKTDKVHIKGPSETDLTFSIKNIGVVPCCGEKNIPDGECFTAPVRDSVNGVLQYNTPTVYNGQSFENIR
;
A
#
# COMPACT_ATOMS: atom_id res chain seq x y z
N MET A 1 12.59 -19.04 -12.84
CA MET A 1 11.79 -17.97 -12.19
C MET A 1 11.94 -18.18 -10.70
N ASP A 2 12.26 -17.11 -9.96
CA ASP A 2 12.41 -17.17 -8.49
C ASP A 2 11.13 -17.76 -7.85
N THR A 3 11.29 -18.75 -6.97
CA THR A 3 10.17 -19.40 -6.27
C THR A 3 9.42 -18.43 -5.35
N ARG A 4 10.12 -17.41 -4.83
CA ARG A 4 9.53 -16.34 -4.01
C ARG A 4 8.46 -15.57 -4.78
N TYR A 5 8.67 -15.34 -6.08
CA TYR A 5 7.72 -14.60 -6.92
C TYR A 5 6.44 -15.40 -7.17
N THR A 6 6.59 -16.72 -7.40
CA THR A 6 5.43 -17.60 -7.58
C THR A 6 4.59 -17.67 -6.31
N LYS A 7 5.23 -17.80 -5.15
CA LYS A 7 4.56 -17.84 -3.85
C LYS A 7 3.82 -16.53 -3.55
N LEU A 8 4.49 -15.39 -3.77
CA LEU A 8 3.87 -14.09 -3.57
C LEU A 8 2.70 -13.86 -4.54
N ALA A 9 2.87 -14.20 -5.82
CA ALA A 9 1.81 -14.07 -6.82
C ALA A 9 0.56 -14.88 -6.46
N ASP A 10 0.74 -16.13 -6.00
CA ASP A 10 -0.36 -16.99 -5.56
C ASP A 10 -1.09 -16.40 -4.35
N LEU A 11 -0.32 -15.88 -3.37
CA LEU A 11 -0.87 -15.21 -2.19
C LEU A 11 -1.69 -13.96 -2.56
N LEU A 12 -1.15 -13.09 -3.41
CA LEU A 12 -1.84 -11.87 -3.83
C LEU A 12 -3.16 -12.16 -4.56
N VAL A 13 -3.19 -13.21 -5.39
CA VAL A 13 -4.37 -13.62 -6.15
C VAL A 13 -5.39 -14.34 -5.29
N ARG A 14 -4.97 -15.35 -4.52
CA ARG A 14 -5.88 -16.26 -3.80
C ARG A 14 -6.28 -15.74 -2.44
N HIS A 15 -5.35 -15.11 -1.71
CA HIS A 15 -5.59 -14.61 -0.36
C HIS A 15 -5.96 -13.14 -0.36
N SER A 16 -5.12 -12.27 -0.91
CA SER A 16 -5.30 -10.82 -0.75
C SER A 16 -6.50 -10.30 -1.54
N THR A 17 -6.56 -10.63 -2.82
CA THR A 17 -7.65 -10.19 -3.70
C THR A 17 -8.81 -11.19 -3.79
N LYS A 18 -8.59 -12.45 -3.36
CA LYS A 18 -9.57 -13.55 -3.48
C LYS A 18 -10.23 -13.55 -4.86
N LEU A 19 -9.39 -13.45 -5.89
CA LEU A 19 -9.81 -13.22 -7.26
C LEU A 19 -10.63 -14.42 -7.76
N GLN A 20 -11.76 -14.13 -8.40
CA GLN A 20 -12.68 -15.13 -8.92
C GLN A 20 -12.54 -15.29 -10.44
N LYS A 21 -13.04 -16.42 -10.95
CA LYS A 21 -13.10 -16.67 -12.40
C LYS A 21 -13.83 -15.53 -13.12
N ASP A 22 -13.36 -15.19 -14.32
CA ASP A 22 -13.88 -14.14 -15.21
C ASP A 22 -13.78 -12.70 -14.63
N GLU A 23 -13.23 -12.50 -13.42
CA GLU A 23 -12.92 -11.15 -12.91
C GLU A 23 -11.71 -10.54 -13.62
N HIS A 24 -11.74 -9.23 -13.83
CA HIS A 24 -10.63 -8.45 -14.34
C HIS A 24 -9.83 -7.81 -13.20
N VAL A 25 -8.51 -7.94 -13.26
CA VAL A 25 -7.57 -7.33 -12.31
C VAL A 25 -6.58 -6.43 -13.03
N LEU A 26 -6.42 -5.20 -12.54
CA LEU A 26 -5.33 -4.33 -12.97
C LEU A 26 -4.10 -4.54 -12.08
N ILE A 27 -3.02 -5.01 -12.68
CA ILE A 27 -1.68 -5.09 -12.10
C ILE A 27 -0.96 -3.80 -12.47
N GLU A 28 -0.64 -2.99 -11.48
CA GLU A 28 0.17 -1.78 -11.66
C GLU A 28 1.54 -1.98 -11.04
N ALA A 29 2.55 -2.10 -11.89
CA ALA A 29 3.92 -2.46 -11.54
C ALA A 29 4.83 -1.24 -11.72
N PHE A 30 5.47 -0.78 -10.65
CA PHE A 30 6.34 0.39 -10.67
C PHE A 30 7.78 -0.04 -10.39
N ASP A 31 8.67 0.06 -11.39
CA ASP A 31 10.11 -0.22 -11.25
C ASP A 31 10.41 -1.52 -10.49
N ILE A 32 9.70 -2.60 -10.84
CA ILE A 32 9.92 -3.97 -10.32
C ILE A 32 10.44 -4.91 -11.42
N PRO A 33 11.04 -6.07 -11.07
CA PRO A 33 11.41 -7.08 -12.05
C PRO A 33 10.20 -7.57 -12.85
N VAL A 34 10.33 -7.61 -14.16
CA VAL A 34 9.28 -8.06 -15.10
C VAL A 34 8.85 -9.50 -14.78
N GLU A 35 9.77 -10.33 -14.28
CA GLU A 35 9.51 -11.71 -13.89
C GLU A 35 8.44 -11.82 -12.79
N MET A 36 8.35 -10.84 -11.89
CA MET A 36 7.30 -10.80 -10.87
C MET A 36 5.93 -10.49 -11.49
N THR A 37 5.88 -9.51 -12.40
CA THR A 37 4.67 -9.20 -13.18
C THR A 37 4.19 -10.43 -13.97
N VAL A 38 5.11 -11.13 -14.64
CA VAL A 38 4.83 -12.37 -15.37
C VAL A 38 4.32 -13.47 -14.44
N ALA A 39 4.92 -13.65 -13.25
CA ALA A 39 4.44 -14.60 -12.25
C ALA A 39 3.00 -14.30 -11.83
N LEU A 40 2.67 -13.02 -11.61
CA LEU A 40 1.33 -12.58 -11.23
C LEU A 40 0.30 -12.80 -12.33
N ILE A 41 0.62 -12.49 -13.58
CA ILE A 41 -0.25 -12.79 -14.74
C ILE A 41 -0.56 -14.30 -14.80
N ARG A 42 0.44 -15.15 -14.58
CA ARG A 42 0.26 -16.61 -14.58
C ARG A 42 -0.66 -17.06 -13.45
N ALA A 43 -0.50 -16.52 -12.24
CA ALA A 43 -1.36 -16.83 -11.09
C ALA A 43 -2.82 -16.37 -11.32
N VAL A 44 -3.01 -15.17 -11.89
CA VAL A 44 -4.34 -14.65 -12.27
C VAL A 44 -5.02 -15.57 -13.28
N ARG A 45 -4.31 -15.97 -14.34
CA ARG A 45 -4.84 -16.90 -15.34
C ARG A 45 -5.17 -18.26 -14.75
N ALA A 46 -4.40 -18.73 -13.77
CA ALA A 46 -4.61 -20.02 -13.12
C ALA A 46 -5.93 -20.11 -12.33
N VAL A 47 -6.51 -18.97 -11.93
CA VAL A 47 -7.85 -18.91 -11.31
C VAL A 47 -8.97 -18.59 -12.32
N GLY A 48 -8.65 -18.54 -13.62
CA GLY A 48 -9.60 -18.23 -14.69
C GLY A 48 -9.97 -16.75 -14.78
N ALA A 49 -9.18 -15.86 -14.17
CA ALA A 49 -9.37 -14.42 -14.22
C ALA A 49 -8.54 -13.76 -15.33
N HIS A 50 -8.76 -12.46 -15.55
CA HIS A 50 -8.16 -11.71 -16.66
C HIS A 50 -7.23 -10.61 -16.14
N ALA A 51 -5.92 -10.76 -16.41
CA ALA A 51 -4.92 -9.78 -16.04
C ALA A 51 -4.85 -8.64 -17.06
N HIS A 52 -4.84 -7.41 -16.54
CA HIS A 52 -4.48 -6.18 -17.26
C HIS A 52 -3.24 -5.59 -16.60
N VAL A 53 -2.32 -5.04 -17.37
CA VAL A 53 -1.04 -4.56 -16.83
C VAL A 53 -0.82 -3.09 -17.19
N ALA A 54 -0.32 -2.34 -16.21
CA ALA A 54 0.28 -1.04 -16.41
C ALA A 54 1.67 -1.06 -15.78
N GLU A 55 2.70 -1.13 -16.62
CA GLU A 55 4.08 -0.91 -16.16
C GLU A 55 4.37 0.58 -16.12
N ARG A 56 4.95 1.02 -15.00
CA ARG A 56 5.24 2.40 -14.70
C ARG A 56 6.68 2.52 -14.26
N SER A 57 7.25 3.69 -14.50
CA SER A 57 8.53 4.08 -13.91
C SER A 57 8.38 5.39 -13.17
N ALA A 58 8.96 5.48 -11.98
CA ALA A 58 9.00 6.70 -11.18
C ALA A 58 9.58 7.88 -11.96
N ARG A 59 10.55 7.63 -12.85
CA ARG A 59 11.16 8.64 -13.73
C ARG A 59 10.17 9.17 -14.76
N ILE A 60 9.47 8.26 -15.45
CA ILE A 60 8.44 8.64 -16.43
C ILE A 60 7.30 9.39 -15.74
N LEU A 61 6.84 8.90 -14.58
CA LEU A 61 5.80 9.55 -13.80
C LEU A 61 6.20 10.95 -13.35
N SER A 62 7.47 11.14 -12.96
CA SER A 62 7.99 12.45 -12.56
C SER A 62 7.89 13.48 -13.69
N GLU A 63 8.11 13.07 -14.95
CA GLU A 63 7.89 13.93 -16.12
C GLU A 63 6.40 14.14 -16.41
N LEU A 64 5.58 13.09 -16.32
CA LEU A 64 4.13 13.19 -16.53
C LEU A 64 3.45 14.13 -15.52
N TYR A 65 3.92 14.18 -14.27
CA TYR A 65 3.39 15.09 -13.26
C TYR A 65 3.66 16.57 -13.56
N ARG A 66 4.60 16.87 -14.47
CA ARG A 66 4.87 18.24 -14.94
C ARG A 66 3.91 18.70 -16.03
N ASN A 67 3.07 17.81 -16.55
CA ASN A 67 2.08 18.16 -17.56
C ASN A 67 1.16 19.29 -17.08
N GLU A 68 0.69 20.06 -18.05
CA GLU A 68 -0.40 20.98 -17.81
C GLU A 68 -1.70 20.24 -17.45
N GLU A 69 -2.67 20.99 -16.93
CA GLU A 69 -3.94 20.47 -16.45
C GLU A 69 -4.66 19.60 -17.49
N LYS A 70 -4.72 20.03 -18.76
CA LYS A 70 -5.36 19.27 -19.83
C LYS A 70 -4.72 17.88 -20.03
N GLY A 71 -3.40 17.81 -20.03
CA GLY A 71 -2.67 16.54 -20.17
C GLY A 71 -2.93 15.58 -19.01
N LEU A 72 -2.93 16.09 -17.78
CA LEU A 72 -3.24 15.30 -16.58
C LEU A 72 -4.69 14.78 -16.59
N THR A 73 -5.65 15.62 -16.97
CA THR A 73 -7.07 15.24 -17.04
C THR A 73 -7.30 14.18 -18.11
N THR A 74 -6.75 14.34 -19.33
CA THR A 74 -6.86 13.31 -20.37
C THR A 74 -6.25 11.98 -19.92
N TRP A 75 -5.11 12.01 -19.24
CA TRP A 75 -4.52 10.81 -18.67
C TRP A 75 -5.43 10.16 -17.61
N ALA A 76 -5.97 10.98 -16.70
CA ALA A 76 -6.88 10.53 -15.66
C ALA A 76 -8.15 9.89 -16.23
N ASP A 77 -8.76 10.48 -17.26
CA ASP A 77 -9.99 9.97 -17.88
C ASP A 77 -9.79 8.57 -18.47
N ASN A 78 -8.68 8.36 -19.17
CA ASN A 78 -8.34 7.05 -19.76
C ASN A 78 -8.12 5.99 -18.67
N ASP A 79 -7.33 6.31 -17.64
CA ASP A 79 -7.06 5.35 -16.56
C ASP A 79 -8.28 5.12 -15.67
N LEU A 80 -9.12 6.14 -15.46
CA LEU A 80 -10.39 6.02 -14.76
C LEU A 80 -11.35 5.10 -15.51
N HIS A 81 -11.46 5.27 -16.83
CA HIS A 81 -12.28 4.40 -17.68
C HIS A 81 -11.85 2.94 -17.53
N ARG A 82 -10.55 2.67 -17.64
CA ARG A 82 -10.01 1.32 -17.43
C ARG A 82 -10.27 0.81 -16.01
N MET A 83 -10.01 1.60 -14.97
CA MET A 83 -10.21 1.21 -13.57
C MET A 83 -11.66 0.84 -13.26
N LYS A 84 -12.63 1.53 -13.86
CA LYS A 84 -14.07 1.23 -13.72
C LYS A 84 -14.47 -0.15 -14.27
N GLN A 85 -13.68 -0.73 -15.16
CA GLN A 85 -13.93 -2.06 -15.71
C GLN A 85 -13.29 -3.18 -14.87
N MET A 86 -12.49 -2.85 -13.85
CA MET A 86 -11.77 -3.82 -13.03
C MET A 86 -12.54 -4.18 -11.77
N GLN A 87 -12.45 -5.44 -11.36
CA GLN A 87 -12.97 -5.93 -10.08
C GLN A 87 -11.88 -5.92 -9.00
N ALA A 88 -10.61 -6.05 -9.40
CA ALA A 88 -9.47 -6.07 -8.49
C ALA A 88 -8.32 -5.18 -8.97
N TYR A 89 -7.45 -4.82 -8.03
CA TYR A 89 -6.23 -4.05 -8.29
C TYR A 89 -5.08 -4.59 -7.46
N ILE A 90 -3.90 -4.76 -8.08
CA ILE A 90 -2.68 -5.14 -7.37
C ILE A 90 -1.58 -4.14 -7.74
N GLY A 91 -1.10 -3.38 -6.75
CA GLY A 91 -0.06 -2.37 -6.95
C GLY A 91 1.28 -2.82 -6.34
N LEU A 92 2.29 -3.05 -7.17
CA LEU A 92 3.65 -3.40 -6.73
C LEU A 92 4.58 -2.20 -6.92
N ARG A 93 5.03 -1.61 -5.82
CA ARG A 93 5.72 -0.31 -5.83
C ARG A 93 7.19 -0.44 -5.47
N GLY A 94 8.03 -0.61 -6.49
CA GLY A 94 9.47 -0.47 -6.39
C GLY A 94 9.95 0.96 -6.57
N GLY A 95 11.25 1.06 -6.83
CA GLY A 95 11.97 2.33 -7.01
C GLY A 95 13.45 2.12 -6.78
N HIS A 96 14.27 2.63 -7.70
CA HIS A 96 15.73 2.57 -7.61
C HIS A 96 16.32 3.67 -6.73
N ASN A 97 15.55 4.72 -6.46
CA ASN A 97 15.95 5.85 -5.63
C ASN A 97 14.72 6.40 -4.88
N VAL A 98 14.82 6.52 -3.56
CA VAL A 98 13.72 7.01 -2.71
C VAL A 98 13.45 8.50 -2.86
N SER A 99 14.39 9.23 -3.45
CA SER A 99 14.28 10.67 -3.71
C SER A 99 13.93 11.01 -5.16
N GLU A 100 13.63 10.02 -6.02
CA GLU A 100 13.40 10.26 -7.46
C GLU A 100 12.34 11.35 -7.73
N GLN A 101 11.27 11.37 -6.93
CA GLN A 101 10.17 12.32 -7.08
C GLN A 101 10.47 13.72 -6.52
N SER A 102 11.58 13.93 -5.79
CA SER A 102 11.91 15.25 -5.23
C SER A 102 12.21 16.28 -6.31
N ILE A 103 12.45 15.84 -7.54
CA ILE A 103 12.66 16.71 -8.70
C ILE A 103 11.37 17.44 -9.12
N VAL A 104 10.18 16.94 -8.74
CA VAL A 104 8.89 17.52 -9.14
C VAL A 104 8.49 18.65 -8.18
N PRO A 105 8.27 19.88 -8.67
CA PRO A 105 7.80 20.98 -7.84
C PRO A 105 6.50 20.67 -7.09
N GLY A 106 6.38 21.13 -5.83
CA GLY A 106 5.25 20.81 -4.96
C GLY A 106 3.87 21.17 -5.53
N GLU A 107 3.76 22.29 -6.26
CA GLU A 107 2.50 22.68 -6.91
C GLU A 107 2.10 21.73 -8.06
N GLN A 108 3.08 21.17 -8.78
CA GLN A 108 2.83 20.17 -9.81
C GLN A 108 2.42 18.83 -9.19
N MET A 109 3.07 18.43 -8.09
CA MET A 109 2.66 17.26 -7.31
C MET A 109 1.23 17.39 -6.79
N LYS A 110 0.85 18.55 -6.23
CA LYS A 110 -0.54 18.82 -5.79
C LYS A 110 -1.53 18.77 -6.94
N ARG A 111 -1.16 19.33 -8.10
CA ARG A 111 -2.00 19.29 -9.32
C ARG A 111 -2.22 17.86 -9.80
N ALA A 112 -1.16 17.05 -9.93
CA ALA A 112 -1.26 15.65 -10.31
C ALA A 112 -2.04 14.83 -9.28
N ALA A 113 -1.87 15.11 -7.98
CA ALA A 113 -2.66 14.47 -6.93
C ALA A 113 -4.16 14.78 -7.08
N ARG A 114 -4.52 16.05 -7.33
CA ARG A 114 -5.91 16.49 -7.50
C ARG A 114 -6.55 15.95 -8.78
N LEU A 115 -5.85 16.04 -9.91
CA LEU A 115 -6.42 15.77 -11.23
C LEU A 115 -6.31 14.31 -11.66
N TYR A 116 -5.32 13.57 -11.18
CA TYR A 116 -5.12 12.16 -11.54
C TYR A 116 -5.32 11.22 -10.36
N SER A 117 -4.53 11.37 -9.29
CA SER A 117 -4.51 10.36 -8.21
C SER A 117 -5.84 10.28 -7.46
N LYS A 118 -6.48 11.42 -7.21
CA LYS A 118 -7.77 11.50 -6.53
C LYS A 118 -8.88 10.77 -7.30
N PRO A 119 -9.22 11.13 -8.55
CA PRO A 119 -10.31 10.46 -9.26
C PRO A 119 -10.01 8.98 -9.55
N VAL A 120 -8.79 8.65 -9.98
CA VAL A 120 -8.44 7.28 -10.41
C VAL A 120 -8.22 6.35 -9.21
N HIS A 121 -7.39 6.75 -8.24
CA HIS A 121 -6.95 5.84 -7.18
C HIS A 121 -7.72 6.00 -5.87
N PHE A 122 -8.07 7.22 -5.44
CA PHE A 122 -8.75 7.42 -4.15
C PHE A 122 -10.27 7.29 -4.25
N GLU A 123 -10.88 7.84 -5.29
CA GLU A 123 -12.32 7.80 -5.46
C GLU A 123 -12.76 6.49 -6.14
N GLN A 124 -12.11 6.09 -7.24
CA GLN A 124 -12.50 4.88 -7.96
C GLN A 124 -11.87 3.60 -7.35
N ARG A 125 -10.55 3.44 -7.43
CA ARG A 125 -9.89 2.16 -7.06
C ARG A 125 -10.17 1.74 -5.62
N VAL A 126 -9.98 2.62 -4.63
CA VAL A 126 -10.12 2.26 -3.20
C VAL A 126 -11.53 1.79 -2.87
N ASN A 127 -12.55 2.48 -3.39
CA ASN A 127 -13.93 2.26 -3.00
C ASN A 127 -14.61 1.14 -3.80
N HIS A 128 -14.11 0.81 -4.99
CA HIS A 128 -14.82 -0.06 -5.94
C HIS A 128 -14.04 -1.30 -6.37
N THR A 129 -12.87 -1.59 -5.80
CA THR A 129 -12.07 -2.77 -6.16
C THR A 129 -11.60 -3.58 -4.96
N LYS A 130 -11.39 -4.89 -5.17
CA LYS A 130 -10.59 -5.74 -4.29
C LYS A 130 -9.12 -5.38 -4.50
N TRP A 131 -8.63 -4.38 -3.76
CA TRP A 131 -7.26 -3.89 -3.92
C TRP A 131 -6.28 -4.48 -2.92
N CYS A 132 -5.06 -4.75 -3.37
CA CYS A 132 -3.90 -5.05 -2.55
C CYS A 132 -2.70 -4.20 -3.03
N VAL A 133 -1.90 -3.67 -2.10
CA VAL A 133 -0.66 -2.92 -2.44
C VAL A 133 0.52 -3.38 -1.60
N LEU A 134 1.69 -3.33 -2.20
CA LEU A 134 2.95 -3.64 -1.56
C LEU A 134 4.09 -2.78 -2.12
N ARG A 135 5.15 -2.64 -1.32
CA ARG A 135 6.44 -2.14 -1.78
C ARG A 135 7.24 -3.26 -2.45
N TRP A 136 8.32 -2.93 -3.13
CA TRP A 136 9.26 -3.92 -3.66
C TRP A 136 10.62 -3.78 -2.97
N PRO A 137 11.28 -4.88 -2.57
CA PRO A 137 12.54 -4.83 -1.82
C PRO A 137 13.73 -4.52 -2.74
N SER A 138 13.76 -3.31 -3.31
CA SER A 138 14.91 -2.86 -4.12
C SER A 138 16.13 -2.58 -3.25
N ALA A 139 17.31 -2.51 -3.87
CA ALA A 139 18.54 -2.10 -3.19
C ALA A 139 18.42 -0.73 -2.48
N SER A 140 17.62 0.19 -3.02
CA SER A 140 17.31 1.48 -2.37
C SER A 140 16.59 1.30 -1.04
N MET A 141 15.61 0.39 -0.99
CA MET A 141 14.88 0.09 0.25
C MET A 141 15.77 -0.65 1.26
N ALA A 142 16.63 -1.56 0.79
CA ALA A 142 17.61 -2.23 1.64
C ALA A 142 18.61 -1.23 2.26
N GLN A 143 19.08 -0.26 1.47
CA GLN A 143 19.96 0.80 1.94
C GLN A 143 19.27 1.66 3.02
N LEU A 144 18.00 2.02 2.83
CA LEU A 144 17.22 2.72 3.86
C LEU A 144 17.05 1.91 5.15
N ALA A 145 16.95 0.59 5.03
CA ALA A 145 16.89 -0.31 6.19
C ALA A 145 18.27 -0.54 6.84
N GLY A 146 19.36 -0.03 6.26
CA GLY A 146 20.72 -0.29 6.73
C GLY A 146 21.14 -1.75 6.57
N LYS A 147 20.64 -2.43 5.54
CA LYS A 147 20.80 -3.88 5.32
C LYS A 147 21.45 -4.19 3.97
N PRO A 148 22.23 -5.28 3.86
CA PRO A 148 22.58 -5.87 2.57
C PRO A 148 21.32 -6.24 1.78
N THR A 149 21.34 -6.06 0.45
CA THR A 149 20.17 -6.28 -0.42
C THR A 149 19.62 -7.69 -0.30
N GLU A 150 20.47 -8.72 -0.37
CA GLU A 150 20.03 -10.12 -0.30
C GLU A 150 19.37 -10.45 1.04
N GLU A 151 19.97 -10.03 2.16
CA GLU A 151 19.40 -10.20 3.51
C GLU A 151 18.03 -9.51 3.61
N PHE A 152 17.92 -8.29 3.07
CA PHE A 152 16.68 -7.53 3.10
C PHE A 152 15.58 -8.16 2.24
N GLU A 153 15.91 -8.64 1.03
CA GLU A 153 14.97 -9.35 0.16
C GLU A 153 14.43 -10.62 0.83
N ASP A 154 15.32 -11.43 1.41
CA ASP A 154 14.92 -12.67 2.09
C ASP A 154 14.01 -12.39 3.29
N PHE A 155 14.36 -11.38 4.09
CA PHE A 155 13.50 -10.90 5.17
C PHE A 155 12.15 -10.43 4.63
N TYR A 156 12.15 -9.60 3.59
CA TYR A 156 10.95 -9.03 2.98
C TYR A 156 9.99 -10.14 2.50
N PHE A 157 10.45 -11.07 1.66
CA PHE A 157 9.61 -12.15 1.16
C PHE A 157 9.12 -13.08 2.26
N LYS A 158 9.94 -13.33 3.30
CA LYS A 158 9.52 -14.10 4.47
C LYS A 158 8.34 -13.44 5.19
N VAL A 159 8.40 -12.13 5.40
CA VAL A 159 7.33 -11.37 6.10
C VAL A 159 6.10 -11.16 5.22
N CYS A 160 6.27 -10.99 3.90
CA CYS A 160 5.15 -10.86 2.97
C CYS A 160 4.42 -12.18 2.68
N CYS A 161 5.08 -13.32 2.90
CA CYS A 161 4.52 -14.64 2.61
C CYS A 161 4.32 -15.49 3.87
N VAL A 162 3.98 -14.82 4.98
CA VAL A 162 3.55 -15.46 6.23
C VAL A 162 2.20 -16.17 6.06
N ASP A 163 1.86 -17.01 7.04
CA ASP A 163 0.54 -17.63 7.12
C ASP A 163 -0.47 -16.61 7.65
N TYR A 164 -1.16 -15.95 6.71
CA TYR A 164 -2.16 -14.94 7.03
C TYR A 164 -3.42 -15.50 7.68
N ALA A 165 -3.77 -16.77 7.46
CA ALA A 165 -4.88 -17.40 8.18
C ALA A 165 -4.55 -17.59 9.66
N LYS A 166 -3.30 -18.00 9.95
CA LYS A 166 -2.80 -18.05 11.33
C LYS A 166 -2.72 -16.66 11.95
N MET A 167 -2.30 -15.65 11.18
CA MET A 167 -2.28 -14.25 11.64
C MET A 167 -3.69 -13.76 11.98
N ASP A 168 -4.70 -14.05 11.16
CA ASP A 168 -6.09 -13.68 11.41
C ASP A 168 -6.62 -14.25 12.73
N ALA A 169 -6.41 -15.55 12.96
CA ALA A 169 -6.76 -16.17 14.23
C ALA A 169 -6.02 -15.53 15.42
N ALA A 170 -4.75 -15.13 15.25
CA ALA A 170 -3.96 -14.49 16.29
C ALA A 170 -4.37 -13.03 16.56
N CYS A 171 -4.90 -12.32 15.56
CA CYS A 171 -5.40 -10.95 15.68
C CYS A 171 -6.77 -10.87 16.37
N ALA A 172 -7.58 -11.94 16.32
CA ALA A 172 -8.95 -11.95 16.83
C ALA A 172 -9.10 -11.49 18.31
N PRO A 173 -8.26 -11.93 19.27
CA PRO A 173 -8.38 -11.47 20.67
C PRO A 173 -8.17 -9.95 20.84
N LEU A 174 -7.24 -9.37 20.08
CA LEU A 174 -6.99 -7.92 20.11
C LEU A 174 -8.19 -7.16 19.52
N ALA A 175 -8.69 -7.60 18.37
CA ALA A 175 -9.85 -6.99 17.73
C ALA A 175 -11.08 -7.02 18.65
N ASP A 176 -11.33 -8.14 19.33
CA ASP A 176 -12.44 -8.28 20.28
C ASP A 176 -12.29 -7.37 21.51
N ARG A 177 -11.07 -7.20 22.02
CA ARG A 177 -10.81 -6.25 23.10
C ARG A 177 -11.09 -4.82 22.64
N MET A 178 -10.61 -4.43 21.47
CA MET A 178 -10.82 -3.09 20.93
C MET A 178 -12.30 -2.80 20.66
N ARG A 179 -13.06 -3.76 20.13
CA ARG A 179 -14.51 -3.61 19.89
C ARG A 179 -15.33 -3.37 21.16
N LYS A 180 -14.84 -3.86 22.31
CA LYS A 180 -15.48 -3.67 23.63
C LYS A 180 -14.96 -2.44 24.38
N THR A 181 -14.06 -1.67 23.77
CA THR A 181 -13.39 -0.54 24.40
C THR A 181 -13.93 0.77 23.84
N ASP A 182 -14.34 1.69 24.71
CA ASP A 182 -14.73 3.04 24.30
C ASP A 182 -13.55 4.02 24.34
N LYS A 183 -12.58 3.82 25.23
CA LYS A 183 -11.50 4.78 25.52
C LYS A 183 -10.13 4.16 25.34
N VAL A 184 -9.24 4.87 24.66
CA VAL A 184 -7.85 4.49 24.45
C VAL A 184 -6.95 5.51 25.17
N HIS A 185 -5.92 4.99 25.83
CA HIS A 185 -4.86 5.78 26.45
C HIS A 185 -3.52 5.20 26.02
N ILE A 186 -2.77 5.98 25.25
CA ILE A 186 -1.42 5.64 24.81
C ILE A 186 -0.42 6.40 25.69
N LYS A 187 0.40 5.65 26.43
CA LYS A 187 1.57 6.18 27.14
C LYS A 187 2.83 5.63 26.50
N GLY A 188 3.72 6.53 26.08
CA GLY A 188 5.03 6.19 25.53
C GLY A 188 6.17 6.44 26.52
N PRO A 189 7.39 6.02 26.18
CA PRO A 189 8.58 6.25 27.00
C PRO A 189 9.02 7.72 27.07
N SER A 190 8.56 8.57 26.15
CA SER A 190 8.84 10.01 26.09
C SER A 190 7.62 10.83 26.53
N GLU A 191 7.35 12.01 25.94
CA GLU A 191 6.21 12.85 26.31
C GLU A 191 4.85 12.33 25.82
N THR A 192 4.81 11.17 25.14
CA THR A 192 3.55 10.61 24.65
C THR A 192 2.63 10.24 25.81
N ASP A 193 1.56 11.01 25.95
CA ASP A 193 0.40 10.76 26.82
C ASP A 193 -0.82 11.25 26.05
N LEU A 194 -1.46 10.32 25.32
CA LEU A 194 -2.55 10.61 24.39
C LEU A 194 -3.79 9.81 24.77
N THR A 195 -4.92 10.50 24.89
CA THR A 195 -6.22 9.90 25.18
C THR A 195 -7.22 10.23 24.09
N PHE A 196 -8.08 9.27 23.75
CA PHE A 196 -9.19 9.47 22.82
C PHE A 196 -10.26 8.39 22.98
N SER A 197 -11.43 8.63 22.38
CA SER A 197 -12.52 7.66 22.27
C SER A 197 -12.49 6.95 20.92
N ILE A 198 -12.87 5.67 20.89
CA ILE A 198 -13.12 4.89 19.67
C ILE A 198 -14.57 4.37 19.62
N LYS A 199 -15.42 4.90 20.50
CA LYS A 199 -16.83 4.51 20.62
C LYS A 199 -17.54 4.67 19.28
N ASN A 200 -18.24 3.61 18.86
CA ASN A 200 -19.06 3.55 17.64
C ASN A 200 -18.30 3.79 16.31
N ILE A 201 -16.97 3.67 16.26
CA ILE A 201 -16.20 3.80 15.01
C ILE A 201 -16.02 2.46 14.28
N GLY A 202 -15.83 1.37 15.02
CA GLY A 202 -15.54 0.04 14.47
C GLY A 202 -14.05 -0.28 14.45
N VAL A 203 -13.70 -1.57 14.37
CA VAL A 203 -12.32 -2.06 14.45
C VAL A 203 -12.08 -3.03 13.31
N VAL A 204 -10.95 -2.85 12.62
CA VAL A 204 -10.57 -3.63 11.44
C VAL A 204 -9.24 -4.35 11.72
N PRO A 205 -9.24 -5.68 11.90
CA PRO A 205 -8.02 -6.46 11.80
C PRO A 205 -7.57 -6.52 10.33
N CYS A 206 -6.26 -6.49 10.10
CA CYS A 206 -5.67 -6.54 8.77
C CYS A 206 -4.72 -7.71 8.67
N CYS A 207 -5.08 -8.64 7.79
CA CYS A 207 -4.48 -9.96 7.71
C CYS A 207 -4.11 -10.26 6.27
N GLY A 208 -3.59 -9.27 5.54
CA GLY A 208 -3.03 -9.45 4.20
C GLY A 208 -4.03 -9.28 3.06
N GLU A 209 -5.23 -8.75 3.31
CA GLU A 209 -6.23 -8.48 2.28
C GLU A 209 -5.92 -7.21 1.47
N LYS A 210 -5.39 -6.17 2.12
CA LYS A 210 -5.24 -4.82 1.54
C LYS A 210 -3.79 -4.37 1.40
N ASN A 211 -2.95 -4.70 2.36
CA ASN A 211 -1.53 -4.39 2.34
C ASN A 211 -0.72 -5.68 2.46
N ILE A 212 0.44 -5.72 1.82
CA ILE A 212 1.43 -6.78 2.04
C ILE A 212 2.81 -6.11 2.22
N PRO A 213 3.55 -6.38 3.31
CA PRO A 213 3.13 -7.16 4.47
C PRO A 213 1.99 -6.46 5.27
N ASP A 214 1.39 -7.18 6.20
CA ASP A 214 0.26 -6.73 7.02
C ASP A 214 0.39 -7.30 8.44
N GLY A 215 -0.55 -6.97 9.32
CA GLY A 215 -0.65 -7.51 10.67
C GLY A 215 -1.09 -6.51 11.72
N GLU A 216 -1.58 -5.35 11.31
CA GLU A 216 -2.14 -4.36 12.23
C GLU A 216 -3.61 -4.66 12.60
N CYS A 217 -4.06 -4.09 13.71
CA CYS A 217 -5.49 -4.00 14.03
C CYS A 217 -5.80 -2.55 14.32
N PHE A 218 -6.58 -1.91 13.44
CA PHE A 218 -6.73 -0.46 13.45
C PHE A 218 -8.19 0.00 13.65
N THR A 219 -8.32 1.25 14.07
CA THR A 219 -9.58 2.01 14.21
C THR A 219 -9.27 3.49 14.01
N ALA A 220 -10.28 4.33 13.86
CA ALA A 220 -10.13 5.78 13.94
C ALA A 220 -10.57 6.31 15.32
N PRO A 221 -10.02 7.44 15.79
CA PRO A 221 -10.54 8.14 16.96
C PRO A 221 -11.85 8.88 16.63
N VAL A 222 -12.70 9.06 17.63
CA VAL A 222 -13.76 10.09 17.57
C VAL A 222 -13.07 11.45 17.50
N ARG A 223 -13.28 12.17 16.39
CA ARG A 223 -12.51 13.36 16.00
C ARG A 223 -12.26 14.35 17.14
N ASP A 224 -13.31 14.70 17.88
CA ASP A 224 -13.25 15.76 18.90
C ASP A 224 -12.88 15.23 20.29
N SER A 225 -12.49 13.95 20.41
CA SER A 225 -12.12 13.33 21.69
C SER A 225 -10.62 13.25 21.94
N VAL A 226 -9.81 13.60 20.95
CA VAL A 226 -8.35 13.47 21.02
C VAL A 226 -7.77 14.56 21.93
N ASN A 227 -7.08 14.15 22.99
CA ASN A 227 -6.46 15.06 23.94
C ASN A 227 -5.13 14.48 24.44
N GLY A 228 -4.08 15.31 24.43
CA GLY A 228 -2.78 14.98 24.98
C GLY A 228 -1.65 15.32 24.02
N VAL A 229 -0.53 14.61 24.18
CA VAL A 229 0.70 14.80 23.41
C VAL A 229 1.08 13.47 22.78
N LEU A 230 1.50 13.50 21.51
CA LEU A 230 2.11 12.38 20.81
C LEU A 230 3.50 12.80 20.35
N GLN A 231 4.52 12.08 20.78
CA GLN A 231 5.87 12.23 20.26
C GLN A 231 6.27 10.95 19.51
N TYR A 232 6.65 11.12 18.24
CA TYR A 232 7.09 10.02 17.40
C TYR A 232 8.48 9.55 17.83
N ASN A 233 8.65 8.22 17.97
CA ASN A 233 9.90 7.58 18.38
C ASN A 233 10.61 6.83 17.22
N THR A 234 10.08 6.95 16.00
CA THR A 234 10.59 6.27 14.81
C THR A 234 10.74 7.30 13.68
N PRO A 235 11.89 7.35 12.98
CA PRO A 235 12.10 8.27 11.87
C PRO A 235 11.19 7.89 10.69
N THR A 236 10.82 8.86 9.86
CA THR A 236 10.03 8.64 8.64
C THR A 236 10.54 9.50 7.50
N VAL A 237 10.64 8.91 6.31
CA VAL A 237 10.91 9.65 5.08
C VAL A 237 9.60 9.93 4.36
N TYR A 238 9.30 11.21 4.12
CA TYR A 238 8.12 11.65 3.39
C TYR A 238 8.53 12.60 2.26
N ASN A 239 8.15 12.26 1.01
CA ASN A 239 8.55 12.99 -0.20
C ASN A 239 10.06 13.28 -0.29
N GLY A 240 10.90 12.31 0.10
CA GLY A 240 12.35 12.43 0.08
C GLY A 240 12.97 13.25 1.21
N GLN A 241 12.19 13.68 2.21
CA GLN A 241 12.67 14.40 3.39
C GLN A 241 12.55 13.51 4.63
N SER A 242 13.59 13.48 5.47
CA SER A 242 13.56 12.77 6.76
C SER A 242 12.91 13.62 7.84
N PHE A 243 12.03 13.02 8.62
CA PHE A 243 11.38 13.60 9.79
C PHE A 243 11.70 12.74 11.00
N GLU A 244 12.20 13.37 12.05
CA GLU A 244 12.61 12.71 13.29
C GLU A 244 12.11 13.53 14.49
N ASN A 245 11.74 12.86 15.58
CA ASN A 245 11.30 13.48 16.83
C ASN A 245 10.15 14.48 16.70
N ILE A 246 9.22 14.23 15.76
CA ILE A 246 8.01 15.04 15.58
C ILE A 246 7.12 14.96 16.83
N ARG A 247 6.51 16.09 17.17
CA ARG A 247 5.64 16.28 18.33
C ARG A 247 4.45 17.15 17.95
#